data_AF-A0A2H9PRB6-F1
#
_entry.id   AF-A0A2H9PRB6-F1
#
_cell.length_a   1.000
_cell.length_b   1.000
_cell.length_c   1.000
_cell.angle_alpha   90.00
_cell.angle_beta   90.00
_cell.angle_gamma   90.00
#
_symmetry.space_group_name_H-M   'P 1'
#
loop_
_entity.id
_entity.type
_entity.pdbx_description
1 polymer ?
#
loop_
_entity_poly.entity_id
_entity_poly.type
_entity_poly.pdbx_seq_one_letter_code
_entity_poly.pdbx_strand_id
1 'polypeptide(L)'
;MTLSEFISSREEKEADLAEALLNNWRAINGGDSIGLEKEFLLVDSKGRPLKQRRVTELEDIMREEIEGSRWSGSSYGIDINLVNPNKHFQEMSTGVCNDIDMLAQNYFWLYNTLSSHLGRGESILETGSYKGRYMATHIHLGARSLKEAFFIGQASRQHLPEFIAFFNYSTRFSHFNRKMPRPFDSERLFSFARTKEQRTDYDLVLTGLSTVELRCCDSQANPDLDLAIAAYAFAVHQLARKAFAEGADYPLQRSETSLRQMYNAVKKKGMFSYAADFFITEWVAESLQHLNLNPKYGKPILEIFN
;
A
#
# COMPACT_ATOMS: atom_id res chain seq x y z
N MET A 1 28.89 8.53 -34.39
CA MET A 1 27.73 8.20 -33.56
C MET A 1 26.54 8.94 -34.09
N THR A 2 25.61 8.23 -34.71
CA THR A 2 24.36 8.77 -35.25
C THR A 2 23.33 8.97 -34.14
N LEU A 3 22.30 9.79 -34.38
CA LEU A 3 21.22 9.99 -33.41
C LEU A 3 20.47 8.68 -33.10
N SER A 4 20.36 7.76 -34.06
CA SER A 4 19.80 6.44 -33.84
C SER A 4 20.69 5.58 -32.95
N GLU A 5 22.02 5.61 -33.13
CA GLU A 5 22.97 4.93 -32.24
C GLU A 5 22.93 5.51 -30.81
N PHE A 6 22.72 6.82 -30.67
CA PHE A 6 22.57 7.48 -29.37
C PHE A 6 21.25 7.12 -28.67
N ILE A 7 20.14 7.02 -29.40
CA ILE A 7 18.84 6.61 -28.86
C ILE A 7 18.86 5.13 -28.48
N SER A 8 19.34 4.24 -29.35
CA SER A 8 19.42 2.79 -29.07
C SER A 8 20.35 2.47 -27.90
N SER A 9 21.49 3.17 -27.76
CA SER A 9 22.39 2.97 -26.60
C SER A 9 21.83 3.51 -25.28
N ARG A 10 20.85 4.42 -25.32
CA ARG A 10 20.10 4.86 -24.15
C ARG A 10 19.02 3.84 -23.77
N GLU A 11 18.30 3.31 -24.75
CA GLU A 11 17.28 2.28 -24.54
C GLU A 11 17.89 0.97 -24.01
N GLU A 12 19.05 0.54 -24.52
CA GLU A 12 19.81 -0.59 -23.98
C GLU A 12 20.28 -0.33 -22.54
N LYS A 13 20.84 0.85 -22.25
CA LYS A 13 21.27 1.18 -20.88
C LYS A 13 20.12 1.28 -19.89
N GLU A 14 18.96 1.76 -20.32
CA GLU A 14 17.74 1.79 -19.50
C GLU A 14 17.18 0.38 -19.29
N ALA A 15 17.27 -0.51 -20.29
CA ALA A 15 16.90 -1.92 -20.17
C ALA A 15 17.84 -2.69 -19.23
N ASP A 16 19.15 -2.51 -19.37
CA ASP A 16 20.16 -3.14 -18.50
C ASP A 16 20.05 -2.64 -17.06
N LEU A 17 19.77 -1.35 -16.86
CA LEU A 17 19.52 -0.78 -15.53
C LEU A 17 18.21 -1.31 -14.94
N ALA A 18 17.14 -1.42 -15.73
CA ALA A 18 15.88 -2.01 -15.30
C ALA A 18 16.05 -3.49 -14.93
N GLU A 19 16.83 -4.25 -15.71
CA GLU A 19 17.14 -5.66 -15.45
C GLU A 19 18.04 -5.82 -14.21
N ALA A 20 19.05 -4.97 -14.03
CA ALA A 20 19.88 -4.94 -12.83
C ALA A 20 19.07 -4.53 -11.58
N LEU A 21 18.16 -3.56 -11.69
CA LEU A 21 17.23 -3.19 -10.62
C LEU A 21 16.23 -4.32 -10.33
N LEU A 22 15.71 -5.00 -11.35
CA LEU A 22 14.86 -6.19 -11.18
C LEU A 22 15.61 -7.35 -10.54
N ASN A 23 16.88 -7.56 -10.89
CA ASN A 23 17.70 -8.64 -10.34
C ASN A 23 18.13 -8.33 -8.90
N ASN A 24 18.52 -7.09 -8.59
CA ASN A 24 18.74 -6.66 -7.22
C ASN A 24 17.45 -6.74 -6.41
N TRP A 25 16.31 -6.28 -6.94
CA TRP A 25 15.02 -6.38 -6.26
C TRP A 25 14.61 -7.84 -6.02
N ARG A 26 14.78 -8.74 -7.00
CA ARG A 26 14.54 -10.19 -6.85
C ARG A 26 15.50 -10.84 -5.85
N ALA A 27 16.73 -10.36 -5.74
CA ALA A 27 17.71 -10.83 -4.77
C ALA A 27 17.41 -10.32 -3.34
N ILE A 28 16.88 -9.11 -3.23
CA ILE A 28 16.45 -8.46 -1.98
C ILE A 28 15.14 -9.07 -1.47
N ASN A 29 14.28 -9.50 -2.41
CA ASN A 29 12.89 -9.81 -2.13
C ASN A 29 12.61 -11.21 -2.67
N GLY A 30 12.68 -12.22 -1.80
CA GLY A 30 12.28 -13.59 -2.11
C GLY A 30 10.78 -13.76 -2.40
N GLY A 31 10.13 -12.72 -2.94
CA GLY A 31 8.69 -12.53 -3.14
C GLY A 31 7.91 -12.40 -1.85
N ASP A 32 8.59 -12.15 -0.72
CA ASP A 32 7.98 -12.22 0.59
C ASP A 32 8.14 -10.93 1.37
N SER A 33 7.67 -9.85 0.77
CA SER A 33 7.78 -8.55 1.38
C SER A 33 6.47 -7.82 1.46
N ILE A 34 6.43 -6.89 2.39
CA ILE A 34 5.43 -5.85 2.49
C ILE A 34 6.07 -4.47 2.57
N GLY A 35 5.40 -3.48 2.03
CA GLY A 35 5.67 -2.06 2.25
C GLY A 35 4.38 -1.30 2.43
N LEU A 36 4.44 -0.13 3.05
CA LEU A 36 3.30 0.73 3.34
C LEU A 36 3.65 2.17 2.98
N GLU A 37 2.79 2.83 2.21
CA GLU A 37 2.83 4.28 2.01
C GLU A 37 1.62 4.89 2.72
N LYS A 38 1.83 5.99 3.43
CA LYS A 38 0.80 6.66 4.21
C LYS A 38 0.76 8.14 3.83
N GLU A 39 -0.38 8.57 3.30
CA GLU A 39 -0.66 9.97 3.02
C GLU A 39 -1.30 10.64 4.26
N PHE A 40 -0.84 11.83 4.63
CA PHE A 40 -1.32 12.57 5.80
C PHE A 40 -1.16 14.09 5.63
N LEU A 41 -1.70 14.87 6.58
CA LEU A 41 -1.51 16.32 6.65
C LEU A 41 -0.82 16.71 7.95
N LEU A 42 0.16 17.61 7.87
CA LEU A 42 0.66 18.30 9.05
C LEU A 42 -0.21 19.53 9.33
N VAL A 43 -0.77 19.63 10.53
CA VAL A 43 -1.69 20.72 10.90
C VAL A 43 -1.31 21.43 12.19
N ASP A 44 -1.73 22.69 12.30
CA ASP A 44 -1.62 23.49 13.52
C ASP A 44 -2.74 23.16 14.54
N SER A 45 -2.72 23.86 15.69
CA SER A 45 -3.69 23.65 16.78
C SER A 45 -5.13 23.99 16.43
N LYS A 46 -5.36 24.57 15.25
CA LYS A 46 -6.70 24.88 14.70
C LYS A 46 -7.07 23.94 13.55
N GLY A 47 -6.28 22.88 13.30
CA GLY A 47 -6.50 21.94 12.20
C GLY A 47 -6.25 22.54 10.81
N ARG A 48 -5.45 23.61 10.72
CA ARG A 48 -5.06 24.22 9.44
C ARG A 48 -3.71 23.64 9.00
N PRO A 49 -3.49 23.38 7.70
CA PRO A 49 -2.20 22.90 7.22
C PRO A 49 -1.06 23.82 7.66
N LEU A 50 0.06 23.22 8.06
CA LEU A 50 1.28 23.98 8.38
C LEU A 50 1.76 24.75 7.15
N LYS A 51 2.45 25.86 7.40
CA LYS A 51 3.06 26.66 6.32
C LYS A 51 4.16 25.85 5.64
N GLN A 52 4.31 26.01 4.33
CA GLN A 52 5.30 25.28 3.54
C GLN A 52 6.71 25.34 4.14
N ARG A 53 7.15 26.53 4.60
CA ARG A 53 8.45 26.67 5.27
C ARG A 53 8.62 25.70 6.45
N ARG A 54 7.60 25.55 7.29
CA ARG A 54 7.63 24.63 8.45
C ARG A 54 7.65 23.16 8.00
N VAL A 55 6.93 22.84 6.93
CA VAL A 55 6.94 21.49 6.33
C VAL A 55 8.32 21.16 5.75
N THR A 56 8.98 22.10 5.09
CA THR A 56 10.36 21.95 4.60
C THR A 56 11.35 21.75 5.74
N GLU A 57 11.27 22.56 6.80
CA GLU A 57 12.12 22.40 7.99
C GLU A 57 11.95 21.00 8.62
N LEU A 58 10.73 20.48 8.70
CA LEU A 58 10.46 19.12 9.18
C LEU A 58 11.00 18.04 8.24
N GLU A 59 10.98 18.27 6.92
CA GLU A 59 11.55 17.31 5.97
C GLU A 59 13.05 17.20 6.12
N ASP A 60 13.75 18.34 6.23
CA ASP A 60 15.20 18.37 6.41
C ASP A 60 15.60 17.61 7.69
N ILE A 61 14.89 17.86 8.80
CA ILE A 61 15.10 17.13 10.07
C ILE A 61 14.86 15.64 9.88
N MET A 62 13.75 15.25 9.24
CA MET A 62 13.44 13.82 9.05
C MET A 62 14.43 13.12 8.12
N ARG A 63 14.97 13.81 7.12
CA ARG A 63 16.03 13.26 6.26
C ARG A 63 17.31 13.02 7.05
N GLU A 64 17.71 13.97 7.90
CA GLU A 64 18.87 13.81 8.79
C GLU A 64 18.66 12.64 9.78
N GLU A 65 17.47 12.54 10.39
CA GLU A 65 17.11 11.43 11.29
C GLU A 65 17.17 10.08 10.56
N ILE A 66 16.68 10.00 9.32
CA ILE A 66 16.73 8.78 8.50
C ILE A 66 18.19 8.43 8.18
N GLU A 67 19.00 9.38 7.75
CA GLU A 67 20.43 9.21 7.44
C GLU A 67 21.24 8.75 8.67
N GLY A 68 20.93 9.28 9.85
CA GLY A 68 21.55 8.90 11.11
C GLY A 68 21.01 7.60 11.73
N SER A 69 19.89 7.07 11.23
CA SER A 69 19.26 5.87 11.77
C SER A 69 19.91 4.57 11.29
N ARG A 70 19.59 3.46 11.96
CA ARG A 70 19.93 2.10 11.48
C ARG A 70 19.28 1.73 10.14
N TRP A 71 18.36 2.55 9.64
CA TRP A 71 17.62 2.31 8.39
C TRP A 71 18.28 2.98 7.18
N SER A 72 19.32 3.82 7.39
CA SER A 72 20.05 4.49 6.32
C SER A 72 20.80 3.52 5.41
N GLY A 73 20.91 3.87 4.13
CA GLY A 73 21.75 3.18 3.14
C GLY A 73 21.32 1.74 2.78
N SER A 74 20.25 1.21 3.37
CA SER A 74 19.73 -0.10 3.01
C SER A 74 18.80 0.01 1.79
N SER A 75 18.80 -0.99 0.91
CA SER A 75 17.78 -1.15 -0.13
C SER A 75 16.36 -1.36 0.44
N TYR A 76 16.23 -1.35 1.77
CA TYR A 76 15.04 -1.44 2.62
C TYR A 76 14.72 -0.11 3.31
N GLY A 77 15.31 1.00 2.84
CA GLY A 77 15.21 2.31 3.47
C GLY A 77 13.78 2.81 3.57
N ILE A 78 13.43 3.28 4.76
CA ILE A 78 12.27 4.14 4.98
C ILE A 78 12.48 5.47 4.27
N ASP A 79 11.41 6.08 3.76
CA ASP A 79 11.46 7.38 3.08
C ASP A 79 10.35 8.31 3.57
N ILE A 80 10.58 9.59 3.37
CA ILE A 80 9.61 10.64 3.70
C ILE A 80 9.60 11.70 2.59
N ASN A 81 8.38 12.07 2.19
CA ASN A 81 8.13 13.08 1.19
C ASN A 81 7.10 14.07 1.73
N LEU A 82 7.58 15.11 2.43
CA LEU A 82 6.69 16.09 3.04
C LEU A 82 6.41 17.27 2.11
N VAL A 83 7.38 17.61 1.27
CA VAL A 83 7.37 18.69 0.29
C VAL A 83 7.21 18.10 -1.09
N ASN A 84 5.97 17.98 -1.53
CA ASN A 84 5.67 17.63 -2.90
C ASN A 84 4.91 18.78 -3.58
N PRO A 85 5.49 19.46 -4.59
CA PRO A 85 4.82 20.58 -5.26
C PRO A 85 3.55 20.16 -6.00
N ASN A 86 3.40 18.87 -6.30
CA ASN A 86 2.26 18.31 -7.03
C ASN A 86 1.24 17.61 -6.12
N LYS A 87 1.59 17.34 -4.85
CA LYS A 87 0.68 16.74 -3.87
C LYS A 87 0.28 17.78 -2.84
N HIS A 88 -0.91 17.60 -2.30
CA HIS A 88 -1.47 18.50 -1.31
C HIS A 88 -1.41 17.95 0.12
N PHE A 89 -0.77 16.81 0.26
CA PHE A 89 -0.58 16.01 1.45
C PHE A 89 0.88 15.57 1.51
N GLN A 90 1.32 15.21 2.70
CA GLN A 90 2.61 14.62 2.99
C GLN A 90 2.49 13.10 2.84
N GLU A 91 3.62 12.44 2.60
CA GLU A 91 3.69 10.98 2.47
C GLU A 91 4.87 10.46 3.29
N MET A 92 4.64 9.36 4.01
CA MET A 92 5.71 8.56 4.60
C MET A 92 5.62 7.15 4.02
N SER A 93 6.76 6.55 3.72
CA SER A 93 6.82 5.23 3.12
C SER A 93 7.75 4.35 3.91
N THR A 94 7.27 3.18 4.32
CA THR A 94 8.17 2.15 4.77
C THR A 94 8.96 1.64 3.57
N GLY A 95 10.22 1.28 3.79
CA GLY A 95 10.93 0.47 2.80
C GLY A 95 10.33 -0.93 2.68
N VAL A 96 11.04 -1.78 1.95
CA VAL A 96 10.72 -3.21 1.86
C VAL A 96 10.88 -3.85 3.24
N CYS A 97 9.88 -4.59 3.71
CA CYS A 97 9.90 -5.29 4.99
C CYS A 97 9.62 -6.77 4.75
N ASN A 98 10.32 -7.68 5.44
CA ASN A 98 10.15 -9.12 5.22
C ASN A 98 9.00 -9.73 6.04
N ASP A 99 8.47 -8.99 7.00
CA ASP A 99 7.35 -9.40 7.84
C ASP A 99 6.62 -8.17 8.42
N ILE A 100 5.52 -8.43 9.12
CA ILE A 100 4.69 -7.41 9.77
C ILE A 100 5.40 -6.75 10.95
N ASP A 101 6.32 -7.44 11.64
CA ASP A 101 7.02 -6.86 12.79
C ASP A 101 8.03 -5.80 12.35
N MET A 102 8.77 -6.07 11.27
CA MET A 102 9.68 -5.12 10.65
C MET A 102 8.90 -3.95 10.06
N LEU A 103 7.75 -4.21 9.41
CA LEU A 103 6.86 -3.16 8.93
C LEU A 103 6.38 -2.26 10.08
N ALA A 104 5.91 -2.85 11.18
CA ALA A 104 5.45 -2.12 12.35
C ALA A 104 6.57 -1.30 12.98
N GLN A 105 7.78 -1.86 13.10
CA GLN A 105 8.95 -1.13 13.60
C GLN A 105 9.28 0.08 12.72
N ASN A 106 9.31 -0.09 11.40
CA ASN A 106 9.60 0.98 10.44
C ASN A 106 8.55 2.08 10.51
N TYR A 107 7.27 1.68 10.47
CA TYR A 107 6.14 2.60 10.47
C TYR A 107 6.04 3.39 11.77
N PHE A 108 6.10 2.72 12.93
CA PHE A 108 6.06 3.42 14.22
C PHE A 108 7.30 4.26 14.45
N TRP A 109 8.47 3.88 13.95
CA TRP A 109 9.65 4.74 14.03
C TRP A 109 9.42 6.03 13.24
N LEU A 110 8.99 5.95 11.97
CA LEU A 110 8.67 7.13 11.15
C LEU A 110 7.64 8.03 11.84
N TYR A 111 6.54 7.45 12.29
CA TYR A 111 5.44 8.18 12.90
C TYR A 111 5.85 8.87 14.21
N ASN A 112 6.56 8.16 15.10
CA ASN A 112 6.98 8.69 16.39
C ASN A 112 8.08 9.74 16.26
N THR A 113 9.06 9.52 15.36
CA THR A 113 10.12 10.49 15.10
C THR A 113 9.52 11.79 14.56
N LEU A 114 8.67 11.72 13.54
CA LEU A 114 7.98 12.91 13.01
C LEU A 114 7.16 13.61 14.09
N SER A 115 6.38 12.85 14.87
CA SER A 115 5.56 13.39 15.95
C SER A 115 6.38 14.10 17.03
N SER A 116 7.59 13.61 17.35
CA SER A 116 8.47 14.19 18.36
C SER A 116 9.05 15.56 17.95
N HIS A 117 9.14 15.82 16.64
CA HIS A 117 9.64 17.06 16.08
C HIS A 117 8.54 18.10 15.81
N LEU A 118 7.27 17.74 16.03
CA LEU A 118 6.14 18.66 15.95
C LEU A 118 6.13 19.63 17.13
N GLY A 119 5.89 20.90 16.84
CA GLY A 119 5.80 21.96 17.83
C GLY A 119 4.53 21.85 18.67
N ARG A 120 4.46 22.65 19.75
CA ARG A 120 3.29 22.66 20.64
C ARG A 120 2.00 22.96 19.87
N GLY A 121 1.09 21.99 19.86
CA GLY A 121 -0.20 22.08 19.19
C GLY A 121 -0.16 21.78 17.69
N GLU A 122 1.00 21.43 17.13
CA GLU A 122 1.09 20.81 15.80
C GLU A 122 0.74 19.31 15.92
N SER A 123 0.18 18.72 14.87
CA SER A 123 -0.18 17.29 14.86
C SER A 123 -0.18 16.72 13.45
N ILE A 124 -0.11 15.38 13.38
CA ILE A 124 -0.39 14.61 12.17
C ILE A 124 -1.90 14.43 12.08
N LEU A 125 -2.52 14.97 11.04
CA LEU A 125 -3.92 14.76 10.71
C LEU A 125 -4.02 13.64 9.68
N GLU A 126 -4.56 12.52 10.13
CA GLU A 126 -4.82 11.35 9.30
C GLU A 126 -6.33 11.21 9.09
N THR A 127 -6.76 11.29 7.84
CA THR A 127 -8.17 11.23 7.45
C THR A 127 -8.28 10.83 5.99
N GLY A 128 -9.29 10.04 5.63
CA GLY A 128 -9.54 9.70 4.22
C GLY A 128 -9.82 10.93 3.34
N SER A 129 -10.25 12.06 3.92
CA SER A 129 -10.41 13.31 3.17
C SER A 129 -10.25 14.59 4.00
N TYR A 130 -9.77 15.66 3.36
CA TYR A 130 -9.71 17.02 3.91
C TYR A 130 -10.01 18.06 2.83
N LYS A 131 -11.09 18.84 3.01
CA LYS A 131 -11.52 19.92 2.08
C LYS A 131 -11.57 19.48 0.61
N GLY A 132 -12.13 18.30 0.34
CA GLY A 132 -12.28 17.75 -1.01
C GLY A 132 -11.01 17.11 -1.59
N ARG A 133 -9.93 17.02 -0.81
CA ARG A 133 -8.72 16.26 -1.12
C ARG A 133 -8.75 14.94 -0.37
N TYR A 134 -8.09 13.93 -0.91
CA TYR A 134 -8.11 12.57 -0.36
C TYR A 134 -6.71 12.14 0.02
N MET A 135 -6.63 11.31 1.06
CA MET A 135 -5.40 10.70 1.53
C MET A 135 -5.64 9.19 1.66
N ALA A 136 -4.70 8.39 1.17
CA ALA A 136 -4.74 6.94 1.18
C ALA A 136 -3.64 6.33 2.05
N THR A 137 -3.86 5.06 2.35
CA THR A 137 -2.80 4.14 2.74
C THR A 137 -2.61 3.16 1.59
N HIS A 138 -1.40 3.05 1.04
CA HIS A 138 -1.05 2.07 0.03
C HIS A 138 -0.28 0.93 0.65
N ILE A 139 -0.55 -0.30 0.19
CA ILE A 139 0.18 -1.49 0.66
C ILE A 139 0.83 -2.17 -0.54
N HIS A 140 2.14 -2.38 -0.47
CA HIS A 140 2.93 -3.02 -1.50
C HIS A 140 3.24 -4.45 -1.07
N LEU A 141 2.98 -5.41 -1.95
CA LEU A 141 3.21 -6.84 -1.72
C LEU A 141 4.22 -7.33 -2.76
N GLY A 142 5.33 -7.92 -2.32
CA GLY A 142 6.39 -8.40 -3.20
C GLY A 142 6.01 -9.68 -3.94
N ALA A 143 6.65 -9.97 -5.07
CA ALA A 143 6.52 -11.26 -5.76
C ALA A 143 7.85 -11.61 -6.46
N ARG A 144 8.15 -12.91 -6.61
CA ARG A 144 9.38 -13.39 -7.28
C ARG A 144 9.32 -13.22 -8.80
N SER A 145 8.11 -13.17 -9.34
CA SER A 145 7.87 -13.06 -10.78
C SER A 145 6.59 -12.30 -11.09
N LEU A 146 6.46 -11.82 -12.32
CA LEU A 146 5.23 -11.18 -12.80
C LEU A 146 4.03 -12.14 -12.80
N LYS A 147 4.25 -13.44 -13.01
CA LYS A 147 3.19 -14.46 -12.94
C LYS A 147 2.65 -14.60 -11.52
N GLU A 148 3.55 -14.67 -10.55
CA GLU A 148 3.20 -14.70 -9.13
C GLU A 148 2.53 -13.38 -8.70
N ALA A 149 3.06 -12.22 -9.11
CA ALA A 149 2.44 -10.92 -8.85
C ALA A 149 1.02 -10.85 -9.38
N PHE A 150 0.78 -11.35 -10.60
CA PHE A 150 -0.56 -11.43 -11.17
C PHE A 150 -1.49 -12.34 -10.37
N PHE A 151 -0.99 -13.50 -9.95
CA PHE A 151 -1.76 -14.43 -9.11
C PHE A 151 -2.14 -13.79 -7.77
N ILE A 152 -1.17 -13.18 -7.07
CA ILE A 152 -1.39 -12.41 -5.83
C ILE A 152 -2.38 -11.28 -6.08
N GLY A 153 -2.27 -10.56 -7.20
CA GLY A 153 -3.18 -9.49 -7.55
C GLY A 153 -4.62 -9.98 -7.73
N GLN A 154 -4.80 -11.11 -8.42
CA GLN A 154 -6.12 -11.73 -8.56
C GLN A 154 -6.69 -12.22 -7.24
N ALA A 155 -5.86 -12.80 -6.36
CA ALA A 155 -6.26 -13.17 -5.02
C ALA A 155 -6.71 -11.94 -4.22
N SER A 156 -5.87 -10.90 -4.15
CA SER A 156 -6.14 -9.64 -3.45
C SER A 156 -7.41 -8.95 -3.98
N ARG A 157 -7.68 -9.04 -5.29
CA ARG A 157 -8.92 -8.55 -5.91
C ARG A 157 -10.17 -9.20 -5.29
N GLN A 158 -10.11 -10.49 -4.96
CA GLN A 158 -11.25 -11.19 -4.33
C GLN A 158 -11.61 -10.59 -2.97
N HIS A 159 -10.64 -9.94 -2.31
CA HIS A 159 -10.75 -9.31 -0.99
C HIS A 159 -10.97 -7.79 -1.04
N LEU A 160 -11.10 -7.18 -2.22
CA LEU A 160 -11.37 -5.74 -2.34
C LEU A 160 -12.61 -5.27 -1.57
N PRO A 161 -13.75 -6.00 -1.58
CA PRO A 161 -14.90 -5.62 -0.77
C PRO A 161 -14.56 -5.49 0.72
N GLU A 162 -13.76 -6.41 1.26
CA GLU A 162 -13.31 -6.42 2.65
C GLU A 162 -12.37 -5.25 2.94
N PHE A 163 -11.36 -5.01 2.09
CA PHE A 163 -10.47 -3.87 2.25
C PHE A 163 -11.22 -2.53 2.27
N ILE A 164 -12.24 -2.39 1.40
CA ILE A 164 -13.04 -1.17 1.36
C ILE A 164 -14.01 -1.12 2.54
N ALA A 165 -14.56 -2.25 2.98
CA ALA A 165 -15.53 -2.28 4.08
C ALA A 165 -14.87 -1.89 5.40
N PHE A 166 -13.74 -2.50 5.73
CA PHE A 166 -13.08 -2.26 7.01
C PHE A 166 -12.34 -0.92 7.06
N PHE A 167 -11.88 -0.42 5.92
CA PHE A 167 -10.83 0.60 5.92
C PHE A 167 -11.12 1.80 5.02
N ASN A 168 -12.40 2.02 4.67
CA ASN A 168 -12.84 3.25 4.02
C ASN A 168 -13.73 4.06 4.97
N TYR A 169 -13.15 5.12 5.55
CA TYR A 169 -13.84 5.99 6.52
C TYR A 169 -14.39 7.26 5.89
N SER A 170 -13.98 7.59 4.67
CA SER A 170 -14.48 8.76 3.98
C SER A 170 -15.57 8.37 2.98
N THR A 171 -16.43 9.31 2.63
CA THR A 171 -17.35 9.15 1.50
C THR A 171 -16.61 9.11 0.15
N ARG A 172 -15.27 9.01 0.12
CA ARG A 172 -14.39 9.07 -1.05
C ARG A 172 -14.81 8.15 -2.19
N PHE A 173 -15.35 6.98 -1.89
CA PHE A 173 -15.84 6.09 -2.94
C PHE A 173 -17.02 6.67 -3.74
N SER A 174 -17.74 7.69 -3.25
CA SER A 174 -18.73 8.43 -4.05
C SER A 174 -18.11 9.39 -5.07
N HIS A 175 -16.91 9.93 -4.79
CA HIS A 175 -16.24 10.92 -5.64
C HIS A 175 -15.30 10.31 -6.67
N PHE A 176 -14.67 9.19 -6.31
CA PHE A 176 -14.13 8.32 -7.31
C PHE A 176 -15.31 7.59 -7.99
N ASN A 177 -15.66 8.02 -9.19
CA ASN A 177 -16.29 7.17 -10.21
C ASN A 177 -15.39 5.96 -10.59
N ARG A 178 -14.56 5.47 -9.65
CA ARG A 178 -13.82 4.21 -9.72
C ARG A 178 -14.85 3.12 -9.97
N LYS A 179 -14.84 2.66 -11.21
CA LYS A 179 -15.45 1.41 -11.59
C LYS A 179 -14.61 0.33 -10.92
N MET A 180 -15.26 -0.71 -10.40
CA MET A 180 -14.58 -1.95 -10.01
C MET A 180 -13.48 -2.25 -11.03
N PRO A 181 -12.22 -2.45 -10.60
CA PRO A 181 -11.11 -2.68 -11.51
C PRO A 181 -11.54 -3.71 -12.55
N ARG A 182 -11.23 -3.50 -13.84
CA ARG A 182 -11.51 -4.56 -14.83
C ARG A 182 -10.72 -5.82 -14.44
N PRO A 183 -11.19 -7.03 -14.79
CA PRO A 183 -10.39 -8.24 -14.58
C PRO A 183 -8.97 -8.02 -15.12
N PHE A 184 -7.94 -8.47 -14.39
CA PHE A 184 -6.62 -8.46 -14.99
C PHE A 184 -6.63 -9.46 -16.14
N ASP A 185 -6.39 -8.95 -17.34
CA ASP A 185 -6.21 -9.76 -18.53
C ASP A 185 -4.71 -10.01 -18.70
N SER A 186 -4.33 -11.26 -18.97
CA SER A 186 -2.96 -11.67 -19.24
C SER A 186 -2.31 -10.89 -20.39
N GLU A 187 -3.10 -10.40 -21.36
CA GLU A 187 -2.58 -9.57 -22.45
C GLU A 187 -2.19 -8.15 -21.98
N ARG A 188 -2.74 -7.68 -20.85
CA ARG A 188 -2.49 -6.33 -20.29
C ARG A 188 -1.40 -6.30 -19.21
N LEU A 189 -0.98 -7.46 -18.71
CA LEU A 189 0.11 -7.62 -17.74
C LEU A 189 1.37 -6.84 -18.18
N PHE A 190 1.65 -6.83 -19.48
CA PHE A 190 2.77 -6.11 -20.07
C PHE A 190 2.49 -4.63 -20.39
N SER A 191 1.22 -4.21 -20.47
CA SER A 191 0.85 -2.81 -20.70
C SER A 191 0.84 -1.98 -19.41
N PHE A 192 0.47 -2.57 -18.26
CA PHE A 192 0.48 -1.90 -16.95
C PHE A 192 1.89 -1.49 -16.48
N ALA A 193 2.91 -2.22 -16.93
CA ALA A 193 4.30 -1.87 -16.69
C ALA A 193 4.72 -0.57 -17.40
N ARG A 194 4.03 -0.14 -18.47
CA ARG A 194 4.59 0.78 -19.48
C ARG A 194 4.11 2.24 -19.43
N THR A 195 3.03 2.62 -18.74
CA THR A 195 2.59 4.04 -18.74
C THR A 195 2.15 4.54 -17.36
N LYS A 196 2.63 5.73 -16.97
CA LYS A 196 2.34 6.40 -15.69
C LYS A 196 0.86 6.82 -15.61
N GLU A 197 0.23 7.16 -16.75
CA GLU A 197 -1.19 7.55 -16.81
C GLU A 197 -2.17 6.40 -16.58
N GLN A 198 -1.77 5.14 -16.72
CA GLN A 198 -2.66 3.99 -16.47
C GLN A 198 -2.61 3.48 -15.03
N ARG A 199 -1.72 4.00 -14.18
CA ARG A 199 -1.56 3.53 -12.78
C ARG A 199 -2.49 4.26 -11.80
N THR A 200 -2.99 5.45 -12.14
CA THR A 200 -3.65 6.36 -11.18
C THR A 200 -5.09 6.01 -10.83
N ASP A 201 -5.76 5.15 -11.60
CA ASP A 201 -7.22 4.94 -11.50
C ASP A 201 -7.63 3.56 -10.96
N TYR A 202 -6.69 2.71 -10.57
CA TYR A 202 -6.97 1.34 -10.14
C TYR A 202 -6.75 1.14 -8.64
N ASP A 203 -7.69 0.42 -8.03
CA ASP A 203 -7.63 -0.01 -6.62
C ASP A 203 -6.53 -1.07 -6.38
N LEU A 204 -6.02 -1.69 -7.46
CA LEU A 204 -4.90 -2.64 -7.45
C LEU A 204 -4.00 -2.39 -8.67
N VAL A 205 -2.68 -2.27 -8.45
CA VAL A 205 -1.71 -1.99 -9.51
C VAL A 205 -0.59 -3.04 -9.48
N LEU A 206 -0.29 -3.62 -10.65
CA LEU A 206 0.95 -4.37 -10.86
C LEU A 206 2.04 -3.39 -11.26
N THR A 207 3.08 -3.26 -10.44
CA THR A 207 4.21 -2.40 -10.77
C THR A 207 5.25 -3.18 -11.58
N GLY A 208 6.07 -2.47 -12.36
CA GLY A 208 7.20 -3.06 -13.09
C GLY A 208 8.26 -3.72 -12.18
N LEU A 209 8.14 -3.59 -10.86
CA LEU A 209 9.05 -4.14 -9.85
C LEU A 209 8.57 -5.49 -9.28
N SER A 210 7.64 -6.17 -9.96
CA SER A 210 7.01 -7.40 -9.44
C SER A 210 6.35 -7.19 -8.07
N THR A 211 5.72 -6.02 -7.86
CA THR A 211 4.91 -5.76 -6.68
C THR A 211 3.45 -5.57 -7.04
N VAL A 212 2.58 -6.01 -6.13
CA VAL A 212 1.14 -5.72 -6.14
C VAL A 212 0.90 -4.58 -5.16
N GLU A 213 0.32 -3.50 -5.63
CA GLU A 213 0.02 -2.33 -4.81
C GLU A 213 -1.50 -2.20 -4.62
N LEU A 214 -1.94 -2.23 -3.35
CA LEU A 214 -3.31 -1.99 -2.92
C LEU A 214 -3.51 -0.48 -2.68
N ARG A 215 -4.49 0.12 -3.37
CA ARG A 215 -4.77 1.58 -3.33
C ARG A 215 -6.22 1.92 -2.94
N CYS A 216 -6.92 0.96 -2.37
CA CYS A 216 -8.34 1.08 -2.01
C CYS A 216 -8.58 1.56 -0.56
N CYS A 217 -7.52 1.69 0.23
CA CYS A 217 -7.62 2.01 1.65
C CYS A 217 -7.51 3.52 1.88
N ASP A 218 -8.39 4.06 2.72
CA ASP A 218 -8.23 5.43 3.18
C ASP A 218 -7.07 5.53 4.16
N SER A 219 -6.53 6.74 4.29
CA SER A 219 -5.67 7.07 5.41
C SER A 219 -6.48 6.97 6.71
N GLN A 220 -6.11 6.04 7.58
CA GLN A 220 -6.74 5.80 8.89
C GLN A 220 -6.30 6.82 9.94
N ALA A 221 -7.19 7.19 10.86
CA ALA A 221 -6.88 8.07 11.99
C ALA A 221 -6.04 7.41 13.10
N ASN A 222 -5.79 6.12 12.97
CA ASN A 222 -5.07 5.32 13.95
C ASN A 222 -3.99 4.48 13.21
N PRO A 223 -2.70 4.64 13.55
CA PRO A 223 -1.64 3.85 12.94
C PRO A 223 -1.78 2.33 13.19
N ASP A 224 -2.42 1.91 14.29
CA ASP A 224 -2.72 0.49 14.54
C ASP A 224 -3.68 -0.07 13.49
N LEU A 225 -4.64 0.75 13.02
CA LEU A 225 -5.55 0.35 11.94
C LEU A 225 -4.76 0.18 10.65
N ASP A 226 -3.88 1.12 10.28
CA ASP A 226 -3.05 0.99 9.08
C ASP A 226 -2.23 -0.32 9.08
N LEU A 227 -1.66 -0.70 10.23
CA LEU A 227 -0.96 -1.97 10.39
C LEU A 227 -1.89 -3.19 10.33
N ALA A 228 -3.12 -3.09 10.83
CA ALA A 228 -4.11 -4.16 10.70
C ALA A 228 -4.48 -4.41 9.24
N ILE A 229 -4.61 -3.35 8.43
CA ILE A 229 -4.83 -3.46 6.97
C ILE A 229 -3.65 -4.16 6.32
N ALA A 230 -2.43 -3.71 6.62
CA ALA A 230 -1.20 -4.27 6.08
C ALA A 230 -1.05 -5.75 6.45
N ALA A 231 -1.33 -6.11 7.70
CA ALA A 231 -1.32 -7.50 8.17
C ALA A 231 -2.33 -8.35 7.42
N TYR A 232 -3.57 -7.88 7.26
CA TYR A 232 -4.57 -8.62 6.51
C TYR A 232 -4.18 -8.80 5.03
N ALA A 233 -3.70 -7.74 4.39
CA ALA A 233 -3.19 -7.81 3.02
C ALA A 233 -2.02 -8.79 2.88
N PHE A 234 -1.10 -8.79 3.85
CA PHE A 234 0.03 -9.71 3.87
C PHE A 234 -0.39 -11.17 4.10
N ALA A 235 -1.40 -11.41 4.92
CA ALA A 235 -1.95 -12.75 5.10
C ALA A 235 -2.54 -13.31 3.79
N VAL A 236 -3.37 -12.51 3.09
CA VAL A 236 -3.91 -12.86 1.77
C VAL A 236 -2.79 -13.14 0.78
N HIS A 237 -1.73 -12.32 0.82
CA HIS A 237 -0.53 -12.50 0.02
C HIS A 237 0.18 -13.84 0.29
N GLN A 238 0.42 -14.20 1.55
CA GLN A 238 1.07 -15.47 1.91
C GLN A 238 0.29 -16.68 1.43
N LEU A 239 -1.04 -16.65 1.62
CA LEU A 239 -1.93 -17.70 1.16
C LEU A 239 -1.90 -17.84 -0.37
N ALA A 240 -1.98 -16.72 -1.08
CA ALA A 240 -1.92 -16.71 -2.54
C ALA A 240 -0.58 -17.27 -3.07
N ARG A 241 0.53 -16.92 -2.43
CA ARG A 241 1.85 -17.43 -2.81
C ARG A 241 2.00 -18.92 -2.57
N LYS A 242 1.54 -19.41 -1.41
CA LYS A 242 1.54 -20.84 -1.10
C LYS A 242 0.74 -21.61 -2.16
N ALA A 243 -0.47 -21.15 -2.47
CA ALA A 243 -1.30 -21.76 -3.51
C ALA A 243 -0.62 -21.75 -4.90
N PHE A 244 0.02 -20.64 -5.28
CA PHE A 244 0.78 -20.54 -6.53
C PHE A 244 1.95 -21.54 -6.59
N ALA A 245 2.70 -21.67 -5.50
CA ALA A 245 3.82 -22.61 -5.40
C ALA A 245 3.37 -24.09 -5.45
N GLU A 246 2.17 -24.39 -4.96
CA GLU A 246 1.53 -25.71 -5.04
C GLU A 246 0.92 -25.99 -6.43
N GLY A 247 1.01 -25.03 -7.37
CA GLY A 247 0.47 -25.17 -8.72
C GLY A 247 -1.04 -25.06 -8.78
N ALA A 248 -1.68 -24.44 -7.78
CA ALA A 248 -3.11 -24.21 -7.81
C ALA A 248 -3.50 -23.36 -9.03
N ASP A 249 -4.57 -23.76 -9.70
CA ASP A 249 -5.30 -22.85 -10.58
C ASP A 249 -5.86 -21.69 -9.76
N TYR A 250 -6.05 -20.53 -10.40
CA TYR A 250 -6.43 -19.26 -9.75
C TYR A 250 -7.40 -19.42 -8.57
N PRO A 251 -7.15 -18.76 -7.44
CA PRO A 251 -7.89 -19.01 -6.21
C PRO A 251 -9.39 -18.74 -6.44
N LEU A 252 -10.19 -19.69 -5.96
CA LEU A 252 -11.66 -19.78 -6.00
C LEU A 252 -12.34 -18.44 -6.35
N GLN A 253 -12.80 -18.34 -7.59
CA GLN A 253 -13.46 -17.14 -8.11
C GLN A 253 -14.78 -16.92 -7.37
N ARG A 254 -14.86 -15.88 -6.53
CA ARG A 254 -16.16 -15.19 -6.39
C ARG A 254 -16.52 -14.74 -7.80
N SER A 255 -17.76 -15.01 -8.22
CA SER A 255 -18.16 -14.57 -9.56
C SER A 255 -17.97 -13.05 -9.67
N GLU A 256 -17.52 -12.58 -10.84
CA GLU A 256 -17.29 -11.15 -11.09
C GLU A 256 -18.57 -10.32 -10.76
N THR A 257 -19.75 -10.91 -10.95
CA THR A 257 -21.04 -10.35 -10.54
C THR A 257 -21.14 -10.21 -9.02
N SER A 258 -20.81 -11.26 -8.26
CA SER A 258 -20.82 -11.25 -6.79
C SER A 258 -19.85 -10.20 -6.25
N LEU A 259 -18.62 -10.17 -6.76
CA LEU A 259 -17.63 -9.15 -6.36
C LEU A 259 -18.14 -7.74 -6.64
N ARG A 260 -18.73 -7.50 -7.82
CA ARG A 260 -19.29 -6.19 -8.18
C ARG A 260 -20.45 -5.81 -7.28
N GLN A 261 -21.30 -6.76 -6.93
CA GLN A 261 -22.42 -6.53 -6.01
C GLN A 261 -21.92 -6.19 -4.61
N MET A 262 -20.95 -6.96 -4.09
CA MET A 262 -20.34 -6.75 -2.77
C MET A 262 -19.63 -5.40 -2.72
N TYR A 263 -18.79 -5.09 -3.72
CA TYR A 263 -18.14 -3.78 -3.85
C TYR A 263 -19.14 -2.63 -3.89
N ASN A 264 -20.21 -2.75 -4.69
CA ASN A 264 -21.23 -1.72 -4.78
C ASN A 264 -22.08 -1.60 -3.51
N ALA A 265 -22.29 -2.69 -2.78
CA ALA A 265 -23.01 -2.70 -1.52
C ALA A 265 -22.21 -1.97 -0.44
N VAL A 266 -20.92 -2.31 -0.28
CA VAL A 266 -19.99 -1.63 0.64
C VAL A 266 -19.91 -0.14 0.30
N LYS A 267 -19.72 0.19 -0.99
CA LYS A 267 -19.66 1.57 -1.49
C LYS A 267 -20.91 2.39 -1.19
N LYS A 268 -22.11 1.78 -1.17
CA LYS A 268 -23.39 2.50 -0.97
C LYS A 268 -23.85 2.56 0.47
N LYS A 269 -23.55 1.54 1.28
CA LYS A 269 -24.19 1.33 2.58
C LYS A 269 -23.19 1.24 3.75
N GLY A 270 -21.89 1.21 3.49
CA GLY A 270 -20.85 1.05 4.52
C GLY A 270 -20.81 -0.35 5.16
N MET A 271 -19.81 -0.54 6.02
CA MET A 271 -19.45 -1.83 6.64
C MET A 271 -20.60 -2.50 7.41
N PHE A 272 -21.41 -1.73 8.13
CA PHE A 272 -22.45 -2.26 9.01
C PHE A 272 -23.57 -3.02 8.29
N SER A 273 -23.80 -2.72 7.00
CA SER A 273 -24.74 -3.49 6.19
C SER A 273 -24.11 -4.74 5.55
N TYR A 274 -22.79 -4.79 5.48
CA TYR A 274 -22.03 -5.80 4.76
C TYR A 274 -21.54 -6.93 5.69
N ALA A 275 -21.13 -6.58 6.91
CA ALA A 275 -20.74 -7.54 7.95
C ALA A 275 -21.90 -8.41 8.46
N ALA A 276 -23.14 -7.93 8.34
CA ALA A 276 -24.34 -8.70 8.73
C ALA A 276 -24.74 -9.78 7.71
N ASP A 277 -24.34 -9.62 6.44
CA ASP A 277 -24.78 -10.47 5.33
C ASP A 277 -23.71 -11.48 4.86
N PHE A 278 -22.43 -11.33 5.27
CA PHE A 278 -21.32 -12.14 4.77
C PHE A 278 -20.35 -12.56 5.89
N PHE A 279 -19.87 -13.82 5.83
CA PHE A 279 -18.89 -14.49 6.74
C PHE A 279 -17.48 -13.88 6.70
N ILE A 280 -17.37 -12.56 6.74
CA ILE A 280 -16.12 -11.82 6.54
C ILE A 280 -15.17 -12.03 7.73
N THR A 281 -15.69 -12.09 8.96
CA THR A 281 -14.90 -12.26 10.17
C THR A 281 -14.18 -13.61 10.22
N GLU A 282 -14.82 -14.70 9.80
CA GLU A 282 -14.20 -16.03 9.77
C GLU A 282 -13.02 -16.10 8.78
N TRP A 283 -13.18 -15.55 7.58
CA TRP A 283 -12.11 -15.52 6.56
C TRP A 283 -10.93 -14.62 6.95
N VAL A 284 -11.20 -13.48 7.59
CA VAL A 284 -10.15 -12.60 8.11
C VAL A 284 -9.40 -13.31 9.23
N ALA A 285 -10.10 -13.92 10.17
CA ALA A 285 -9.49 -14.66 11.28
C ALA A 285 -8.65 -15.85 10.77
N GLU A 286 -9.17 -16.63 9.83
CA GLU A 286 -8.43 -17.75 9.21
C GLU A 286 -7.17 -17.25 8.49
N SER A 287 -7.28 -16.16 7.73
CA SER A 287 -6.12 -15.55 7.05
C SER A 287 -5.05 -15.13 8.05
N LEU A 288 -5.44 -14.46 9.14
CA LEU A 288 -4.50 -13.95 10.15
C LEU A 288 -3.84 -15.05 10.98
N GLN A 289 -4.47 -16.22 11.16
CA GLN A 289 -3.87 -17.36 11.86
C GLN A 289 -2.60 -17.89 11.17
N HIS A 290 -2.42 -17.62 9.88
CA HIS A 290 -1.22 -18.01 9.14
C HIS A 290 -0.02 -17.08 9.40
N LEU A 291 -0.23 -15.94 10.06
CA LEU A 291 0.84 -15.04 10.43
C LEU A 291 1.35 -15.40 11.84
N ASN A 292 2.66 -15.62 11.95
CA ASN A 292 3.31 -15.77 13.26
C ASN A 292 3.52 -14.39 13.90
N LEU A 293 2.42 -13.73 14.27
CA LEU A 293 2.46 -12.35 14.77
C LEU A 293 3.09 -12.28 16.16
N ASN A 294 4.01 -11.33 16.35
CA ASN A 294 4.58 -11.04 17.66
C ASN A 294 3.48 -10.58 18.64
N PRO A 295 3.42 -11.07 19.88
CA PRO A 295 2.38 -10.67 20.85
C PRO A 295 2.26 -9.16 21.07
N LYS A 296 3.36 -8.40 20.92
CA LYS A 296 3.38 -6.94 21.07
C LYS A 296 2.58 -6.21 19.99
N TYR A 297 2.62 -6.70 18.74
CA TYR A 297 1.99 -6.06 17.58
C TYR A 297 0.76 -6.83 17.10
N GLY A 298 0.76 -8.14 17.24
CA GLY A 298 -0.30 -9.05 16.83
C GLY A 298 -1.55 -9.00 17.69
N LYS A 299 -1.43 -8.84 19.02
CA LYS A 299 -2.60 -8.78 19.90
C LYS A 299 -3.52 -7.59 19.58
N PRO A 300 -3.02 -6.34 19.41
CA PRO A 300 -3.84 -5.22 18.96
C PRO A 300 -4.48 -5.45 17.59
N ILE A 301 -3.74 -6.02 16.63
CA ILE A 301 -4.26 -6.34 15.29
C ILE A 301 -5.43 -7.32 15.37
N LEU A 302 -5.29 -8.39 16.15
CA LEU A 302 -6.36 -9.38 16.33
C LEU A 302 -7.56 -8.81 17.08
N GLU A 303 -7.35 -7.90 18.03
CA GLU A 303 -8.43 -7.21 18.76
C GLU A 303 -9.26 -6.29 17.85
N ILE A 304 -8.69 -5.72 16.79
CA ILE A 304 -9.42 -4.89 15.81
C ILE A 304 -10.45 -5.71 15.01
N PHE A 305 -10.19 -7.00 14.81
CA PHE A 305 -11.04 -7.88 13.98
C PHE A 305 -12.04 -8.73 14.77
N ASN A 306 -11.94 -8.76 16.10
CA ASN A 306 -12.89 -9.45 17.00
C ASN A 306 -13.96 -8.48 17.53
#